data_AF-A0A354DGW0-F1
#
_entry.id   AF-A0A354DGW0-F1
#
_cell.length_a   1.000
_cell.length_b   1.000
_cell.length_c   1.000
_cell.angle_alpha   90.00
_cell.angle_beta   90.00
_cell.angle_gamma   90.00
#
_symmetry.space_group_name_H-M   'P 1'
#
loop_
_entity.id
_entity.type
_entity.pdbx_description
1 polymer ?
#
loop_
_entity_poly.entity_id
_entity_poly.type
_entity_poly.pdbx_seq_one_letter_code
_entity_poly.pdbx_strand_id
1 'polypeptide(L)'
;HKETGKIEHKQFTDLIHYLNPGDTLVLNDTRVIPARLFGVKEGTGAHIEVLLLKQLENDTWETLVRPGKRVRPGTRIVFGEGLLVGECLEETQVGGRTIRFEYEGIFNELLDQLGEMPLPPYIKAHLDDPERYQTVFAKHRGSAAAPTAGLHFTEDYLAMIQEKEINLAYVTLHVGLGTFRPVSADTIEEHEMHSEFYRLTEENARIINETKEKGNP
;
A
#
# COMPACT_ATOMS: atom_id res chain seq x y z
N HIS A 1 -20.45 15.68 -12.60
CA HIS A 1 -21.36 16.45 -11.74
C HIS A 1 -22.43 15.54 -11.16
N LYS A 2 -22.47 15.33 -9.83
CA LYS A 2 -23.34 14.32 -9.19
C LYS A 2 -24.84 14.58 -9.40
N GLU A 3 -25.29 15.83 -9.17
CA GLU A 3 -26.71 16.20 -9.23
C GLU A 3 -27.27 16.24 -10.66
N THR A 4 -26.48 16.69 -11.63
CA THR A 4 -26.95 16.88 -13.02
C THR A 4 -26.61 15.73 -13.96
N GLY A 5 -25.71 14.82 -13.54
CA GLY A 5 -25.16 13.78 -14.42
C GLY A 5 -24.26 14.31 -15.55
N LYS A 6 -24.00 15.63 -15.61
CA LYS A 6 -23.14 16.23 -16.65
C LYS A 6 -21.72 15.65 -16.57
N ILE A 7 -21.20 15.27 -17.75
CA ILE A 7 -19.85 14.76 -17.97
C ILE A 7 -19.03 15.84 -18.69
N GLU A 8 -17.77 16.00 -18.28
CA GLU A 8 -16.82 16.93 -18.88
C GLU A 8 -15.49 16.21 -19.12
N HIS A 9 -14.79 16.61 -20.17
CA HIS A 9 -13.43 16.15 -20.47
C HIS A 9 -12.45 17.27 -20.13
N LYS A 10 -11.51 16.97 -19.23
CA LYS A 10 -10.58 17.92 -18.63
C LYS A 10 -9.20 17.27 -18.44
N GLN A 11 -8.20 18.09 -18.17
CA GLN A 11 -6.89 17.66 -17.71
C GLN A 11 -6.88 17.60 -16.17
N PHE A 12 -5.95 16.83 -15.59
CA PHE A 12 -5.86 16.71 -14.13
C PHE A 12 -5.58 18.07 -13.45
N THR A 13 -4.81 18.93 -14.11
CA THR A 13 -4.53 20.31 -13.68
C THR A 13 -5.76 21.20 -13.61
N ASP A 14 -6.87 20.81 -14.26
CA ASP A 14 -8.13 21.55 -14.17
C ASP A 14 -8.85 21.32 -12.84
N LEU A 15 -8.44 20.32 -12.03
CA LEU A 15 -9.05 20.02 -10.73
C LEU A 15 -9.10 21.26 -9.83
N ILE A 16 -8.07 22.11 -9.85
CA ILE A 16 -8.01 23.34 -9.07
C ILE A 16 -9.17 24.32 -9.37
N HIS A 17 -9.80 24.23 -10.55
CA HIS A 17 -10.96 25.04 -10.91
C HIS A 17 -12.28 24.54 -10.31
N TYR A 18 -12.30 23.31 -9.79
CA TYR A 18 -13.45 22.71 -9.13
C TYR A 18 -13.38 22.80 -7.60
N LEU A 19 -12.27 23.29 -7.07
CA LEU A 19 -12.05 23.48 -5.63
C LEU A 19 -12.23 24.95 -5.26
N ASN A 20 -12.77 25.22 -4.09
CA ASN A 20 -12.97 26.56 -3.53
C ASN A 20 -12.14 26.78 -2.26
N PRO A 21 -11.85 28.05 -1.91
CA PRO A 21 -11.24 28.38 -0.62
C PRO A 21 -12.00 27.73 0.54
N GLY A 22 -11.28 27.05 1.43
CA GLY A 22 -11.82 26.34 2.58
C GLY A 22 -12.23 24.89 2.34
N ASP A 23 -12.21 24.38 1.10
CA ASP A 23 -12.34 22.95 0.78
C ASP A 23 -11.15 22.16 1.37
N THR A 24 -11.30 20.84 1.52
CA THR A 24 -10.19 19.97 1.98
C THR A 24 -9.93 18.81 1.05
N LEU A 25 -8.67 18.67 0.61
CA LEU A 25 -8.18 17.46 -0.03
C LEU A 25 -7.61 16.50 1.02
N VAL A 26 -8.18 15.29 1.10
CA VAL A 26 -7.66 14.21 1.93
C VAL A 26 -6.80 13.29 1.08
N LEU A 27 -5.51 13.21 1.41
CA LEU A 27 -4.49 12.52 0.65
C LEU A 27 -3.93 11.32 1.43
N ASN A 28 -3.72 10.18 0.75
CA ASN A 28 -3.10 9.02 1.38
C ASN A 28 -1.57 9.14 1.38
N ASP A 29 -0.96 9.42 2.53
CA ASP A 29 0.49 9.63 2.69
C ASP A 29 1.31 8.35 2.93
N THR A 30 0.74 7.20 2.57
CA THR A 30 1.47 5.94 2.64
C THR A 30 2.62 5.89 1.63
N ARG A 31 3.70 5.21 2.02
CA ARG A 31 4.88 4.96 1.21
C ARG A 31 5.04 3.48 0.96
N VAL A 32 5.22 3.11 -0.31
CA VAL A 32 5.38 1.73 -0.74
C VAL A 32 6.75 1.22 -0.31
N ILE A 33 6.78 0.04 0.30
CA ILE A 33 8.02 -0.67 0.63
C ILE A 33 8.33 -1.72 -0.45
N PRO A 34 9.61 -2.09 -0.66
CA PRO A 34 9.99 -3.21 -1.52
C PRO A 34 9.57 -4.55 -0.87
N ALA A 35 8.27 -4.81 -0.85
CA ALA A 35 7.62 -5.88 -0.11
C ALA A 35 7.67 -7.25 -0.82
N ARG A 36 8.20 -7.35 -2.05
CA ARG A 36 8.33 -8.62 -2.77
C ARG A 36 9.71 -9.22 -2.54
N LEU A 37 9.77 -10.33 -1.83
CA LEU A 37 11.00 -11.06 -1.51
C LEU A 37 11.06 -12.37 -2.30
N PHE A 38 12.25 -12.70 -2.79
CA PHE A 38 12.53 -13.98 -3.44
C PHE A 38 13.50 -14.78 -2.58
N GLY A 39 13.04 -15.95 -2.13
CA GLY A 39 13.81 -16.83 -1.27
C GLY A 39 13.81 -18.27 -1.77
N VAL A 40 14.49 -19.12 -1.01
CA VAL A 40 14.55 -20.56 -1.26
C VAL A 40 14.05 -21.31 -0.04
N LYS A 41 13.21 -22.32 -0.26
CA LYS A 41 12.74 -23.20 0.81
C LYS A 41 13.91 -24.02 1.35
N GLU A 42 14.15 -23.95 2.65
CA GLU A 42 15.19 -24.72 3.33
C GLU A 42 15.00 -26.23 3.09
N GLY A 43 16.12 -26.94 2.92
CA GLY A 43 16.18 -28.37 2.60
C GLY A 43 15.88 -28.74 1.14
N THR A 44 14.86 -28.15 0.52
CA THR A 44 14.47 -28.51 -0.87
C THR A 44 15.06 -27.61 -1.95
N GLY A 45 15.48 -26.39 -1.61
CA GLY A 45 15.99 -25.40 -2.56
C GLY A 45 14.92 -24.83 -3.51
N ALA A 46 13.64 -25.13 -3.29
CA ALA A 46 12.57 -24.60 -4.14
C ALA A 46 12.47 -23.07 -4.03
N HIS A 47 12.43 -22.36 -5.16
CA HIS A 47 12.17 -20.92 -5.18
C HIS A 47 10.77 -20.59 -4.67
N ILE A 48 10.70 -19.62 -3.76
CA ILE A 48 9.49 -19.09 -3.15
C ILE A 48 9.50 -17.56 -3.27
N GLU A 49 8.45 -17.02 -3.87
CA GLU A 49 8.12 -15.60 -3.84
C GLU A 49 7.23 -15.34 -2.62
N VAL A 50 7.60 -14.35 -1.81
CA VAL A 50 6.84 -13.88 -0.66
C VAL A 50 6.54 -12.40 -0.87
N LEU A 51 5.29 -12.02 -0.71
CA LEU A 51 4.84 -10.65 -0.82
C LEU A 51 4.22 -10.22 0.50
N LEU A 52 4.84 -9.24 1.16
CA LEU A 52 4.38 -8.71 2.43
C LEU A 52 3.09 -7.89 2.21
N LEU A 53 2.09 -8.10 3.07
CA LEU A 53 0.82 -7.38 3.04
C LEU A 53 0.65 -6.47 4.25
N LYS A 54 0.76 -7.04 5.44
CA LYS A 54 0.45 -6.36 6.70
C LYS A 54 1.41 -6.83 7.78
N GLN A 55 2.06 -5.88 8.44
CA GLN A 55 2.84 -6.18 9.62
C GLN A 55 1.91 -6.46 10.80
N LEU A 56 2.16 -7.58 11.47
CA LEU A 56 1.56 -7.96 12.75
C LEU A 56 2.56 -7.67 13.87
N GLU A 57 2.43 -8.33 15.01
CA GLU A 57 3.37 -8.17 16.13
C GLU A 57 4.60 -9.09 15.98
N ASN A 58 5.67 -8.80 16.72
CA ASN A 58 6.85 -9.67 16.86
C ASN A 58 7.45 -10.15 15.52
N ASP A 59 7.75 -9.21 14.62
CA ASP A 59 8.34 -9.48 13.30
C ASP A 59 7.54 -10.45 12.43
N THR A 60 6.25 -10.55 12.71
CA THR A 60 5.32 -11.41 11.98
C THR A 60 4.57 -10.59 10.95
N TRP A 61 4.36 -11.17 9.78
CA TRP A 61 3.67 -10.54 8.67
C TRP A 61 2.61 -11.47 8.09
N GLU A 62 1.49 -10.89 7.71
CA GLU A 62 0.60 -11.51 6.74
C GLU A 62 1.19 -11.34 5.33
N THR A 63 1.25 -12.43 4.58
CA THR A 63 1.93 -12.48 3.28
C THR A 63 1.14 -13.27 2.23
N LEU A 64 1.39 -12.97 0.95
CA LEU A 64 1.06 -13.87 -0.16
C LEU A 64 2.30 -14.64 -0.57
N VAL A 65 2.11 -15.94 -0.86
CA VAL A 65 3.23 -16.82 -1.20
C VAL A 65 2.97 -17.55 -2.50
N ARG A 66 3.98 -17.57 -3.37
CA ARG A 66 3.94 -18.30 -4.65
C ARG A 66 5.21 -19.15 -4.80
N PRO A 67 5.11 -20.48 -5.01
CA PRO A 67 3.89 -21.30 -4.98
C PRO A 67 3.44 -21.63 -3.54
N GLY A 68 2.28 -21.13 -3.12
CA GLY A 68 1.77 -21.29 -1.75
C GLY A 68 1.65 -22.74 -1.26
N LYS A 69 1.34 -23.69 -2.16
CA LYS A 69 1.26 -25.14 -1.83
C LYS A 69 2.55 -25.73 -1.24
N ARG A 70 3.71 -25.08 -1.47
CA ARG A 70 5.02 -25.54 -0.98
C ARG A 70 5.36 -25.01 0.41
N VAL A 71 4.59 -24.06 0.92
CA VAL A 71 4.81 -23.40 2.20
C VAL A 71 3.67 -23.76 3.13
N ARG A 72 3.99 -24.63 4.09
CA ARG A 72 3.10 -25.11 5.16
C ARG A 72 3.64 -24.63 6.51
N PRO A 73 2.84 -24.66 7.59
CA PRO A 73 3.34 -24.40 8.95
C PRO A 73 4.67 -25.12 9.23
N GLY A 74 5.63 -24.40 9.82
CA GLY A 74 7.01 -24.84 10.06
C GLY A 74 7.95 -24.77 8.85
N THR A 75 7.48 -24.38 7.66
CA THR A 75 8.36 -24.19 6.50
C THR A 75 9.25 -22.96 6.71
N ARG A 76 10.56 -23.16 6.62
CA ARG A 76 11.57 -22.08 6.62
C ARG A 76 11.95 -21.69 5.19
N ILE A 77 12.03 -20.39 4.93
CA ILE A 77 12.40 -19.77 3.65
C ILE A 77 13.59 -18.86 3.91
N VAL A 78 14.67 -19.08 3.17
CA VAL A 78 15.92 -18.32 3.32
C VAL A 78 16.00 -17.29 2.20
N PHE A 79 16.29 -16.04 2.55
CA PHE A 79 16.46 -14.91 1.63
C PHE A 79 17.88 -14.36 1.73
N GLY A 80 18.44 -13.89 0.60
CA GLY A 80 19.74 -13.22 0.58
C GLY A 80 20.87 -14.00 1.26
N GLU A 81 21.02 -15.29 0.95
CA GLU A 81 22.07 -16.16 1.51
C GLU A 81 22.05 -16.29 3.06
N GLY A 82 20.89 -16.09 3.70
CA GLY A 82 20.74 -16.25 5.16
C GLY A 82 20.63 -14.94 5.92
N LEU A 83 20.70 -13.79 5.25
CA LEU A 83 20.49 -12.47 5.86
C LEU A 83 19.10 -12.31 6.49
N LEU A 84 18.10 -13.01 5.94
CA LEU A 84 16.73 -13.00 6.41
C LEU A 84 16.15 -14.41 6.28
N VAL A 85 15.48 -14.90 7.32
CA VAL A 85 14.81 -16.20 7.31
C VAL A 85 13.36 -16.04 7.75
N GLY A 86 12.42 -16.54 6.94
CA GLY A 86 10.99 -16.54 7.26
C GLY A 86 10.51 -17.93 7.64
N GLU A 87 9.88 -18.07 8.80
CA GLU A 87 9.16 -19.27 9.22
C GLU A 87 7.66 -19.08 9.04
N CYS A 88 7.04 -19.96 8.25
CA CYS A 88 5.58 -20.00 8.13
C CYS A 88 4.97 -20.51 9.44
N LEU A 89 4.21 -19.67 10.14
CA LEU A 89 3.48 -20.06 11.34
C LEU A 89 2.17 -20.76 11.01
N GLU A 90 1.39 -20.19 10.09
CA GLU A 90 0.06 -20.69 9.73
C GLU A 90 -0.38 -20.27 8.32
N GLU A 91 -1.45 -20.91 7.84
CA GLU A 91 -2.16 -20.53 6.62
C GLU A 91 -3.30 -19.58 6.97
N THR A 92 -3.45 -18.48 6.24
CA THR A 92 -4.59 -17.58 6.44
C THR A 92 -5.82 -18.09 5.69
N GLN A 93 -7.02 -17.72 6.15
CA GLN A 93 -8.30 -18.20 5.58
C GLN A 93 -8.43 -17.91 4.08
N VAL A 94 -7.80 -16.83 3.63
CA VAL A 94 -7.77 -16.36 2.25
C VAL A 94 -6.55 -16.88 1.45
N GLY A 95 -5.92 -17.96 1.88
CA GLY A 95 -4.82 -18.60 1.15
C GLY A 95 -3.49 -17.84 1.17
N GLY A 96 -3.31 -16.90 2.10
CA GLY A 96 -2.01 -16.30 2.44
C GLY A 96 -1.25 -17.13 3.48
N ARG A 97 -0.14 -16.58 3.99
CA ARG A 97 0.67 -17.17 5.07
C ARG A 97 1.02 -16.12 6.10
N THR A 98 0.94 -16.50 7.36
CA THR A 98 1.54 -15.73 8.47
C THR A 98 2.99 -16.18 8.59
N ILE A 99 3.93 -15.29 8.32
CA ILE A 99 5.38 -15.58 8.35
C ILE A 99 6.04 -14.73 9.42
N ARG A 100 6.78 -15.36 10.33
CA ARG A 100 7.67 -14.67 11.26
C ARG A 100 9.06 -14.61 10.68
N PHE A 101 9.66 -13.43 10.70
CA PHE A 101 11.01 -13.21 10.19
C PHE A 101 12.06 -13.21 11.31
N GLU A 102 13.18 -13.87 11.05
CA GLU A 102 14.38 -13.91 11.87
C GLU A 102 15.49 -13.18 11.10
N TYR A 103 16.11 -12.19 11.73
CA TYR A 103 17.15 -11.35 11.15
C TYR A 103 17.96 -10.61 12.22
N GLU A 104 19.10 -10.05 11.82
CA GLU A 104 19.88 -9.10 12.63
C GLU A 104 19.75 -7.69 12.04
N GLY A 105 19.73 -6.66 12.89
CA GLY A 105 19.65 -5.26 12.46
C GLY A 105 18.23 -4.74 12.26
N ILE A 106 18.01 -3.96 11.20
CA ILE A 106 16.74 -3.27 10.93
C ILE A 106 16.04 -3.92 9.74
N PHE A 107 14.82 -4.43 9.95
CA PHE A 107 14.05 -5.13 8.91
C PHE A 107 13.89 -4.32 7.62
N ASN A 108 13.59 -3.02 7.73
CA ASN A 108 13.39 -2.16 6.57
C ASN A 108 14.66 -2.01 5.71
N GLU A 109 15.85 -2.03 6.29
CA GLU A 109 17.11 -1.99 5.54
C GLU A 109 17.32 -3.30 4.76
N LEU A 110 16.96 -4.43 5.37
CA LEU A 110 16.96 -5.72 4.69
C LEU A 110 15.94 -5.76 3.55
N LEU A 111 14.77 -5.15 3.71
CA LEU A 111 13.81 -5.01 2.60
C LEU A 111 14.37 -4.14 1.48
N ASP A 112 15.01 -3.01 1.81
CA ASP A 112 15.63 -2.14 0.80
C ASP A 112 16.77 -2.86 0.04
N GLN A 113 17.44 -3.83 0.69
CA GLN A 113 18.50 -4.63 0.07
C GLN A 113 17.99 -5.85 -0.71
N LEU A 114 16.99 -6.57 -0.18
CA LEU A 114 16.57 -7.90 -0.67
C LEU A 114 15.25 -7.87 -1.44
N GLY A 115 14.45 -6.83 -1.23
CA GLY A 115 13.11 -6.71 -1.76
C GLY A 115 13.07 -6.06 -3.13
N GLU A 116 12.04 -6.38 -3.89
CA GLU A 116 11.66 -5.70 -5.11
C GLU A 116 10.39 -4.87 -4.90
N MET A 117 10.28 -3.76 -5.64
CA MET A 117 9.09 -2.92 -5.63
C MET A 117 7.88 -3.72 -6.16
N PRO A 118 6.85 -3.94 -5.33
CA PRO A 118 5.65 -4.65 -5.77
C PRO A 118 4.83 -3.80 -6.73
N LEU A 119 4.90 -4.12 -8.03
CA LEU A 119 4.04 -3.47 -9.03
C LEU A 119 2.73 -4.22 -9.22
N PRO A 120 1.62 -3.49 -9.43
CA PRO A 120 0.35 -4.08 -9.83
C PRO A 120 0.53 -4.96 -11.08
N PRO A 121 -0.24 -6.05 -11.21
CA PRO A 121 -0.02 -7.05 -12.27
C PRO A 121 -0.22 -6.51 -13.69
N TYR A 122 -0.91 -5.38 -13.85
CA TYR A 122 -1.10 -4.73 -15.15
C TYR A 122 0.09 -3.86 -15.57
N ILE A 123 1.01 -3.51 -14.64
CA ILE A 123 2.24 -2.79 -14.96
C ILE A 123 3.32 -3.81 -15.29
N LYS A 124 3.62 -3.96 -16.59
CA LYS A 124 4.66 -4.88 -17.09
C LYS A 124 6.04 -4.22 -17.22
N ALA A 125 6.11 -2.91 -17.09
CA ALA A 125 7.35 -2.16 -17.21
C ALA A 125 8.21 -2.37 -15.96
N HIS A 126 9.53 -2.46 -16.17
CA HIS A 126 10.48 -2.32 -15.09
C HIS A 126 10.58 -0.84 -14.71
N LEU A 127 10.69 -0.56 -13.42
CA LEU A 127 10.93 0.78 -12.90
C LEU A 127 12.42 0.91 -12.59
N ASP A 128 13.12 1.70 -13.40
CA ASP A 128 14.53 2.02 -13.14
C ASP A 128 14.68 2.88 -11.87
N ASP A 129 13.65 3.66 -11.55
CA ASP A 129 13.56 4.49 -10.35
C ASP A 129 12.31 4.11 -9.53
N PRO A 130 12.48 3.47 -8.36
CA PRO A 130 11.39 3.13 -7.45
C PRO A 130 10.59 4.34 -6.95
N GLU A 131 11.16 5.54 -6.90
CA GLU A 131 10.44 6.75 -6.44
C GLU A 131 9.31 7.15 -7.40
N ARG A 132 9.39 6.75 -8.67
CA ARG A 132 8.29 6.98 -9.63
C ARG A 132 7.00 6.23 -9.26
N TYR A 133 7.07 5.26 -8.35
CA TYR A 133 5.91 4.57 -7.80
C TYR A 133 5.58 5.04 -6.38
N GLN A 134 5.85 6.32 -6.08
CA GLN A 134 5.46 6.99 -4.84
C GLN A 134 4.67 8.26 -5.17
N THR A 135 3.77 8.65 -4.27
CA THR A 135 3.22 10.01 -4.31
C THR A 135 4.24 10.99 -3.77
N VAL A 136 4.21 12.24 -4.23
CA VAL A 136 5.13 13.30 -3.77
C VAL A 136 4.97 13.65 -2.29
N PHE A 137 3.90 13.17 -1.65
CA PHE A 137 3.60 13.37 -0.23
C PHE A 137 3.69 12.06 0.59
N ALA A 138 4.28 11.00 0.04
CA ALA A 138 4.46 9.72 0.71
C ALA A 138 5.46 9.84 1.88
N LYS A 139 5.01 9.54 3.11
CA LYS A 139 5.81 9.66 4.34
C LYS A 139 5.92 8.35 5.11
N HIS A 140 4.82 7.61 5.20
CA HIS A 140 4.70 6.48 6.12
C HIS A 140 4.85 5.14 5.42
N ARG A 141 6.04 4.53 5.59
CA ARG A 141 6.39 3.22 5.03
C ARG A 141 5.47 2.12 5.58
N GLY A 142 4.97 1.27 4.69
CA GLY A 142 4.21 0.08 5.06
C GLY A 142 3.26 -0.45 3.99
N SER A 143 3.06 0.30 2.89
CA SER A 143 2.17 -0.13 1.82
C SER A 143 2.85 -1.12 0.88
N ALA A 144 2.08 -2.06 0.34
CA ALA A 144 2.51 -2.91 -0.77
C ALA A 144 2.09 -2.34 -2.14
N ALA A 145 1.31 -1.26 -2.18
CA ALA A 145 0.92 -0.58 -3.40
C ALA A 145 0.78 0.93 -3.19
N ALA A 146 1.05 1.72 -4.23
CA ALA A 146 0.86 3.16 -4.18
C ALA A 146 -0.63 3.53 -4.33
N PRO A 147 -1.11 4.59 -3.67
CA PRO A 147 -2.42 5.15 -3.96
C PRO A 147 -2.39 5.83 -5.34
N THR A 148 -2.79 5.09 -6.38
CA THR A 148 -2.52 5.47 -7.78
C THR A 148 -3.18 6.76 -8.22
N ALA A 149 -4.34 7.13 -7.67
CA ALA A 149 -4.96 8.44 -7.91
C ALA A 149 -4.08 9.60 -7.40
N GLY A 150 -3.30 9.37 -6.35
CA GLY A 150 -2.36 10.34 -5.80
C GLY A 150 -1.13 10.58 -6.69
N LEU A 151 -0.82 9.67 -7.61
CA LEU A 151 0.36 9.78 -8.51
C LEU A 151 0.22 10.91 -9.54
N HIS A 152 -0.96 11.49 -9.69
CA HIS A 152 -1.19 12.62 -10.58
C HIS A 152 -0.77 13.98 -9.97
N PHE A 153 -0.56 14.05 -8.65
CA PHE A 153 -0.14 15.28 -7.99
C PHE A 153 1.38 15.46 -8.05
N THR A 154 1.80 16.69 -8.33
CA THR A 154 3.19 17.16 -8.18
C THR A 154 3.30 18.10 -6.99
N GLU A 155 4.52 18.32 -6.49
CA GLU A 155 4.77 19.26 -5.37
C GLU A 155 4.30 20.67 -5.74
N ASP A 156 4.67 21.15 -6.93
CA ASP A 156 4.25 22.46 -7.45
C ASP A 156 2.73 22.58 -7.52
N TYR A 157 2.03 21.53 -7.97
CA TYR A 157 0.58 21.57 -8.09
C TYR A 157 -0.12 21.57 -6.72
N LEU A 158 0.43 20.85 -5.73
CA LEU A 158 -0.07 20.91 -4.36
C LEU A 158 0.17 22.28 -3.73
N ALA A 159 1.31 22.90 -3.98
CA ALA A 159 1.59 24.26 -3.54
C ALA A 159 0.56 25.26 -4.13
N MET A 160 0.27 25.17 -5.44
CA MET A 160 -0.77 25.99 -6.08
C MET A 160 -2.16 25.78 -5.48
N ILE A 161 -2.51 24.54 -5.10
CA ILE A 161 -3.76 24.23 -4.42
C ILE A 161 -3.82 24.92 -3.05
N GLN A 162 -2.74 24.84 -2.26
CA GLN A 162 -2.67 25.48 -0.94
C GLN A 162 -2.72 27.02 -1.03
N GLU A 163 -2.10 27.61 -2.05
CA GLU A 163 -2.17 29.06 -2.31
C GLU A 163 -3.61 29.54 -2.56
N LYS A 164 -4.52 28.68 -3.01
CA LYS A 164 -5.96 28.95 -3.16
C LYS A 164 -6.74 28.75 -1.85
N GLU A 165 -6.06 28.68 -0.71
CA GLU A 165 -6.67 28.47 0.62
C GLU A 165 -7.44 27.15 0.75
N ILE A 166 -7.04 26.13 -0.02
CA ILE A 166 -7.54 24.76 0.11
C ILE A 166 -6.68 24.03 1.14
N ASN A 167 -7.33 23.35 2.08
CA ASN A 167 -6.63 22.62 3.12
C ASN A 167 -6.16 21.27 2.58
N LEU A 168 -5.01 20.82 3.05
CA LEU A 168 -4.54 19.45 2.83
C LEU A 168 -4.62 18.70 4.17
N ALA A 169 -5.31 17.57 4.16
CA ALA A 169 -5.29 16.60 5.25
C ALA A 169 -4.71 15.28 4.75
N TYR A 170 -4.08 14.54 5.65
CA TYR A 170 -3.42 13.29 5.34
C TYR A 170 -4.00 12.14 6.16
N VAL A 171 -4.20 11.02 5.49
CA VAL A 171 -4.51 9.72 6.10
C VAL A 171 -3.40 8.77 5.71
N THR A 172 -2.90 7.98 6.65
CA THR A 172 -2.01 6.87 6.31
C THR A 172 -2.89 5.64 6.12
N LEU A 173 -2.96 5.08 4.91
CA LEU A 173 -3.64 3.82 4.64
C LEU A 173 -2.69 2.88 3.89
N HIS A 174 -2.27 1.80 4.55
CA HIS A 174 -1.43 0.78 3.93
C HIS A 174 -2.30 -0.13 3.06
N VAL A 175 -2.09 -0.03 1.75
CA VAL A 175 -2.81 -0.81 0.76
C VAL A 175 -2.03 -2.10 0.50
N GLY A 176 -2.69 -3.23 0.75
CA GLY A 176 -2.14 -4.54 0.40
C GLY A 176 -2.38 -4.86 -1.07
N LEU A 177 -1.49 -5.63 -1.70
CA LEU A 177 -1.74 -6.19 -3.05
C LEU A 177 -2.90 -7.19 -3.08
N GLY A 178 -3.44 -7.59 -1.93
CA GLY A 178 -4.70 -8.33 -1.81
C GLY A 178 -5.88 -7.63 -2.47
N THR A 179 -5.86 -6.29 -2.60
CA THR A 179 -6.89 -5.52 -3.33
C THR A 179 -6.97 -5.87 -4.83
N PHE A 180 -5.90 -6.44 -5.40
CA PHE A 180 -5.88 -6.91 -6.78
C PHE A 180 -6.32 -8.37 -6.94
N ARG A 181 -6.71 -9.04 -5.85
CA ARG A 181 -7.26 -10.39 -5.96
C ARG A 181 -8.64 -10.30 -6.61
N PRO A 182 -8.92 -11.16 -7.60
CA PRO A 182 -10.27 -11.24 -8.14
C PRO A 182 -11.23 -11.67 -7.04
N VAL A 183 -12.46 -11.15 -7.11
CA VAL A 183 -13.57 -11.60 -6.25
C VAL A 183 -13.75 -13.09 -6.45
N SER A 184 -13.59 -13.86 -5.37
CA SER A 184 -13.66 -15.32 -5.37
C SER A 184 -14.98 -15.87 -4.82
N ALA A 185 -15.97 -15.00 -4.62
CA ALA A 185 -17.29 -15.34 -4.10
C ALA A 185 -18.36 -15.23 -5.19
N ASP A 186 -19.42 -16.03 -5.08
CA ASP A 186 -20.53 -16.04 -6.04
C ASP A 186 -21.42 -14.80 -5.91
N THR A 187 -21.40 -14.16 -4.74
CA THR A 187 -22.09 -12.90 -4.45
C THR A 187 -21.14 -11.89 -3.78
N ILE A 188 -21.46 -10.59 -3.87
CA ILE A 188 -20.61 -9.52 -3.30
C ILE A 188 -20.62 -9.59 -1.78
N GLU A 189 -21.76 -9.93 -1.20
CA GLU A 189 -22.01 -10.06 0.23
C GLU A 189 -21.18 -11.16 0.90
N GLU A 190 -20.80 -12.18 0.12
CA GLU A 190 -19.96 -13.30 0.56
C GLU A 190 -18.46 -13.03 0.35
N HIS A 191 -18.09 -11.92 -0.28
CA HIS A 191 -16.68 -11.59 -0.50
C HIS A 191 -16.06 -10.98 0.75
N GLU A 192 -15.23 -11.76 1.43
CA GLU A 192 -14.41 -11.25 2.53
C GLU A 192 -13.28 -10.35 2.01
N MET A 193 -13.43 -9.05 2.28
CA MET A 193 -12.39 -8.05 2.02
C MET A 193 -11.30 -8.11 3.09
N HIS A 194 -10.05 -7.99 2.66
CA HIS A 194 -8.93 -7.89 3.59
C HIS A 194 -9.01 -6.61 4.43
N SER A 195 -8.68 -6.70 5.71
CA SER A 195 -8.52 -5.52 6.56
C SER A 195 -7.31 -4.71 6.12
N GLU A 196 -7.44 -3.39 6.09
CA GLU A 196 -6.32 -2.48 5.84
C GLU A 196 -5.92 -1.76 7.13
N PHE A 197 -4.63 -1.48 7.28
CA PHE A 197 -4.15 -0.61 8.35
C PHE A 197 -4.39 0.83 7.93
N TYR A 198 -5.02 1.61 8.80
CA TYR A 198 -5.10 3.05 8.63
C TYR A 198 -4.72 3.79 9.92
N ARG A 199 -4.30 5.05 9.75
CA ARG A 199 -4.07 5.98 10.83
C ARG A 199 -4.47 7.38 10.39
N LEU A 200 -5.17 8.07 11.29
CA LEU A 200 -5.52 9.48 11.16
C LEU A 200 -5.07 10.18 12.43
N THR A 201 -4.28 11.25 12.28
CA THR A 201 -3.85 12.04 13.44
C THR A 201 -4.99 12.93 13.92
N GLU A 202 -4.95 13.34 15.20
CA GLU A 202 -5.92 14.28 15.76
C GLU A 202 -5.97 15.60 14.98
N GLU A 203 -4.80 16.09 14.54
CA GLU A 203 -4.71 17.28 13.70
C GLU A 203 -5.47 17.13 12.38
N ASN A 204 -5.25 16.04 11.64
CA ASN A 204 -5.93 15.80 10.38
C ASN A 204 -7.43 15.56 10.57
N ALA A 205 -7.82 14.88 11.65
CA ALA A 205 -9.22 14.72 12.02
C ALA A 205 -9.89 16.07 12.31
N ARG A 206 -9.19 16.98 13.01
CA ARG A 206 -9.67 18.34 13.27
C ARG A 206 -9.88 19.12 11.98
N ILE A 207 -8.91 19.12 11.07
CA ILE A 207 -9.03 19.80 9.76
C ILE A 207 -10.30 19.33 9.03
N ILE A 208 -10.50 18.02 8.93
CA ILE A 208 -11.66 17.43 8.25
C ILE A 208 -12.98 17.84 8.94
N ASN A 209 -13.02 17.80 10.28
CA ASN A 209 -14.21 18.17 11.03
C ASN A 209 -14.54 19.67 10.88
N GLU A 210 -13.54 20.55 10.94
CA GLU A 210 -13.73 21.99 10.74
C GLU A 210 -14.25 22.32 9.32
N THR A 211 -13.75 21.64 8.29
CA THR A 211 -14.26 21.77 6.91
C THR A 211 -15.73 21.40 6.83
N LYS A 212 -16.10 20.27 7.45
CA LYS A 212 -17.50 19.81 7.49
C LYS A 212 -18.40 20.78 8.26
N GLU A 213 -17.95 21.31 9.39
CA GLU A 213 -18.69 22.30 10.19
C GLU A 213 -18.94 23.61 9.42
N LYS A 214 -17.98 24.02 8.59
CA LYS A 214 -18.11 25.19 7.70
C LYS A 214 -18.97 24.93 6.47
N GLY A 215 -19.40 23.68 6.23
CA GLY A 215 -20.24 23.30 5.09
C GLY A 215 -19.48 23.12 3.77
N ASN A 216 -18.15 23.01 3.84
CA ASN A 216 -17.31 22.81 2.68
C ASN A 216 -17.13 21.30 2.37
N PRO A 217 -16.87 20.95 1.10
CA PRO A 217 -16.53 19.59 0.67
C PRO A 217 -15.14 19.12 1.10
#